data_AF-A0A9N9LPU3-F1
#
_entry.id   AF-A0A9N9LPU3-F1
#
_cell.length_a   1.000
_cell.length_b   1.000
_cell.length_c   1.000
_cell.angle_alpha   90.00
_cell.angle_beta   90.00
_cell.angle_gamma   90.00
#
_symmetry.space_group_name_H-M   'P 1'
#
loop_
_entity.id
_entity.type
_entity.pdbx_description
1 polymer ?
#
loop_
_entity_poly.entity_id
_entity_poly.type
_entity_poly.pdbx_seq_one_letter_code
_entity_poly.pdbx_strand_id
1 'polypeptide(L)'
;MPKANPPFFHRFLNRNKTSKEEAPPPYHSTSAFSSKIKAKHTPQWRWSNHQCKEWITAVLVTYLNLPLAEAEAKASQFEGFGPSLFERDHAWWEWFLGDGVGSPVFSLIFSLRDEPGALPEGITYDHYKRSQILGGVWFDEIVL
;
A
#
# COMPACT_ATOMS: atom_id res chain seq x y z
N MET A 1 -43.62 -15.04 -0.48
CA MET A 1 -42.85 -14.08 -1.29
C MET A 1 -42.39 -12.93 -0.39
N PRO A 2 -41.11 -12.83 0.00
CA PRO A 2 -40.63 -11.67 0.74
C PRO A 2 -40.42 -10.47 -0.20
N LYS A 3 -41.02 -9.33 0.15
CA LYS A 3 -40.91 -8.05 -0.58
C LYS A 3 -39.59 -7.37 -0.20
N ALA A 4 -38.91 -6.82 -1.21
CA ALA A 4 -37.62 -6.14 -1.09
C ALA A 4 -37.70 -4.85 -0.25
N ASN A 5 -36.67 -4.62 0.57
CA ASN A 5 -36.43 -3.36 1.27
C ASN A 5 -35.77 -2.33 0.31
N PRO A 6 -36.19 -1.06 0.31
CA PRO A 6 -35.59 -0.02 -0.53
C PRO A 6 -34.25 0.52 0.04
N PRO A 7 -33.37 1.06 -0.82
CA PRO A 7 -31.99 1.44 -0.48
C PRO A 7 -31.87 2.74 0.35
N PHE A 8 -30.81 2.77 1.17
CA PHE A 8 -30.51 3.69 2.28
C PHE A 8 -30.13 5.15 1.92
N PHE A 9 -30.29 5.62 0.69
CA PHE A 9 -29.65 6.87 0.23
C PHE A 9 -30.59 8.01 -0.18
N HIS A 10 -31.56 8.36 0.66
CA HIS A 10 -32.25 9.64 0.53
C HIS A 10 -32.52 10.30 1.87
N ARG A 11 -31.48 10.86 2.47
CA ARG A 11 -31.64 11.91 3.47
C ARG A 11 -30.33 12.66 3.61
N PHE A 12 -30.20 13.85 3.01
CA PHE A 12 -29.42 15.00 3.52
C PHE A 12 -29.40 16.12 2.47
N LEU A 13 -30.57 16.68 2.16
CA LEU A 13 -30.65 18.03 1.57
C LEU A 13 -31.82 18.77 2.23
N ASN A 14 -31.64 19.13 3.50
CA ASN A 14 -32.27 20.31 4.06
C ASN A 14 -31.67 20.66 5.42
N ARG A 15 -30.73 21.62 5.44
CA ARG A 15 -30.49 22.44 6.64
C ARG A 15 -30.12 23.86 6.24
N ASN A 16 -31.16 24.69 6.34
CA ASN A 16 -31.26 26.13 6.35
C ASN A 16 -29.97 26.98 6.43
N LYS A 17 -29.95 27.97 5.53
CA LYS A 17 -29.23 29.25 5.59
C LYS A 17 -29.18 29.82 7.01
N THR A 18 -27.95 29.98 7.53
CA THR A 18 -27.34 31.22 8.07
C THR A 18 -26.12 30.84 8.89
N SER A 19 -24.92 31.04 8.35
CA SER A 19 -23.68 31.35 9.09
C SER A 19 -22.59 31.66 8.06
N LYS A 20 -21.76 32.64 8.41
CA LYS A 20 -20.81 33.36 7.56
C LYS A 20 -19.93 32.42 6.72
N GLU A 21 -19.73 32.81 5.47
CA GLU A 21 -18.76 32.24 4.54
C GLU A 21 -17.35 32.54 5.06
N GLU A 22 -16.89 31.72 5.99
CA GLU A 22 -15.49 31.64 6.39
C GLU A 22 -14.78 30.89 5.25
N ALA A 23 -13.86 31.59 4.58
CA ALA A 23 -13.08 31.03 3.50
C ALA A 23 -12.50 29.67 3.96
N PRO A 24 -12.44 28.65 3.07
CA PRO A 24 -11.81 27.39 3.43
C PRO A 24 -10.43 27.70 4.04
N PRO A 25 -10.06 27.04 5.15
CA PRO A 25 -8.76 27.24 5.76
C PRO A 25 -7.72 27.11 4.64
N PRO A 26 -6.68 27.98 4.60
CA PRO A 26 -5.71 27.93 3.53
C PRO A 26 -5.18 26.51 3.48
N TYR A 27 -5.57 25.77 2.44
CA TYR A 27 -4.95 24.51 2.12
C TYR A 27 -3.52 24.90 1.80
N HIS A 28 -2.64 24.80 2.80
CA HIS A 28 -1.23 24.82 2.55
C HIS A 28 -0.98 23.63 1.63
N SER A 29 -1.01 23.90 0.32
CA SER A 29 -0.28 23.12 -0.66
C SER A 29 1.16 23.24 -0.21
N THR A 30 1.58 22.33 0.69
CA THR A 30 2.97 22.18 1.05
C THR A 30 3.64 21.50 -0.15
N SER A 31 3.84 22.34 -1.17
CA SER A 31 4.88 22.22 -2.16
C SER A 31 6.21 22.23 -1.42
N ALA A 32 6.68 21.03 -1.09
CA ALA A 32 8.06 20.76 -0.73
C ALA A 32 8.39 19.29 -1.08
N PHE A 33 7.99 18.83 -2.27
CA PHE A 33 8.32 17.48 -2.74
C PHE A 33 9.40 17.56 -3.82
N SER A 34 10.62 17.86 -3.40
CA SER A 34 11.81 17.56 -4.19
C SER A 34 12.97 17.23 -3.26
N SER A 35 12.86 16.07 -2.62
CA SER A 35 14.01 15.36 -2.09
C SER A 35 13.95 13.97 -2.71
N LYS A 36 14.76 13.75 -3.77
CA LYS A 36 14.88 12.49 -4.52
C LYS A 36 14.74 11.30 -3.57
N ILE A 37 13.63 10.58 -3.65
CA ILE A 37 13.39 9.42 -2.80
C ILE A 37 14.48 8.38 -3.08
N LYS A 38 15.06 7.82 -2.01
CA LYS A 38 16.15 6.85 -2.10
C LYS A 38 15.67 5.50 -1.58
N ALA A 39 16.31 4.43 -2.06
CA ALA A 39 16.01 3.06 -1.63
C ALA A 39 16.07 2.86 -0.11
N LYS A 40 16.99 3.56 0.56
CA LYS A 40 17.16 3.51 2.01
C LYS A 40 16.11 4.29 2.82
N HIS A 41 15.27 5.10 2.17
CA HIS A 41 14.22 5.81 2.88
C HIS A 41 13.11 4.84 3.23
N THR A 42 12.57 4.96 4.44
CA THR A 42 11.34 4.27 4.85
C THR A 42 10.16 4.78 4.03
N PRO A 43 9.38 3.91 3.37
CA PRO A 43 8.13 4.29 2.77
C PRO A 43 7.19 4.97 3.75
N GLN A 44 6.60 6.09 3.34
CA GLN A 44 5.72 6.85 4.22
C GLN A 44 4.27 6.55 3.91
N TRP A 45 3.44 6.42 4.95
CA TRP A 45 1.99 6.22 4.84
C TRP A 45 1.31 7.26 3.94
N ARG A 46 1.80 8.50 3.96
CA ARG A 46 1.23 9.62 3.19
C ARG A 46 1.82 9.79 1.79
N TRP A 47 2.64 8.85 1.31
CA TRP A 47 3.17 8.93 -0.05
C TRP A 47 2.09 8.81 -1.11
N SER A 48 2.21 9.65 -2.13
CA SER A 48 1.44 9.56 -3.36
C SER A 48 1.87 8.35 -4.19
N ASN A 49 1.06 7.97 -5.19
CA ASN A 49 1.42 6.93 -6.15
C ASN A 49 2.79 7.18 -6.80
N HIS A 50 3.05 8.42 -7.22
CA HIS A 50 4.30 8.80 -7.86
C HIS A 50 5.51 8.53 -6.95
N GLN A 51 5.41 8.89 -5.67
CA GLN A 51 6.48 8.67 -4.70
C GLN A 51 6.72 7.18 -4.41
N CYS A 52 5.66 6.38 -4.36
CA CYS A 52 5.79 4.93 -4.27
C CYS A 52 6.54 4.36 -5.48
N LYS A 53 6.22 4.83 -6.69
CA LYS A 53 6.92 4.42 -7.92
C LYS A 53 8.39 4.80 -7.88
N GLU A 54 8.71 6.04 -7.50
CA GLU A 54 10.10 6.50 -7.35
C GLU A 54 10.87 5.62 -6.35
N TRP A 55 10.25 5.27 -5.23
CA TRP A 55 10.88 4.39 -4.24
C TRP A 55 11.11 2.98 -4.76
N ILE A 56 10.11 2.37 -5.40
CA ILE A 56 10.24 1.03 -6.01
C ILE A 56 11.38 1.06 -7.03
N THR A 57 11.42 2.03 -7.94
CA THR A 57 12.52 2.20 -8.90
C THR A 57 13.86 2.28 -8.18
N ALA A 58 13.97 3.09 -7.14
CA ALA A 58 15.21 3.25 -6.38
C ALA A 58 15.67 1.94 -5.74
N VAL A 59 14.76 1.15 -5.15
CA VAL A 59 15.03 -0.17 -4.56
C VAL A 59 15.53 -1.15 -5.61
N LEU A 60 14.84 -1.25 -6.74
CA LEU A 60 15.20 -2.15 -7.82
C LEU A 60 16.61 -1.86 -8.38
N VAL A 61 16.94 -0.58 -8.56
CA VAL A 61 18.27 -0.18 -9.04
C VAL A 61 19.34 -0.40 -7.96
N THR A 62 19.08 0.04 -6.72
CA THR A 62 20.11 0.10 -5.67
C THR A 62 20.42 -1.27 -5.07
N TYR A 63 19.38 -2.07 -4.79
CA TYR A 63 19.54 -3.33 -4.07
C TYR A 63 19.54 -4.55 -4.98
N LEU A 64 18.88 -4.46 -6.14
CA LEU A 64 18.75 -5.59 -7.06
C LEU A 64 19.55 -5.37 -8.36
N ASN A 65 20.25 -4.24 -8.51
CA ASN A 65 21.08 -3.90 -9.68
C ASN A 65 20.34 -3.98 -11.01
N LEU A 66 19.02 -3.74 -11.03
CA LEU A 66 18.26 -3.69 -12.27
C LEU A 66 18.68 -2.45 -13.09
N PRO A 67 18.72 -2.55 -14.43
CA PRO A 67 18.86 -1.39 -15.30
C PRO A 67 17.74 -0.38 -15.02
N LEU A 68 18.05 0.92 -15.00
CA LEU A 68 17.10 1.98 -14.67
C LEU A 68 15.81 1.90 -15.50
N ALA A 69 15.94 1.70 -16.82
CA ALA A 69 14.79 1.61 -17.71
C ALA A 69 13.88 0.42 -17.38
N GLU A 70 14.44 -0.72 -16.98
CA GLU A 70 13.65 -1.89 -16.56
C GLU A 70 12.96 -1.64 -15.22
N ALA A 71 13.68 -1.05 -14.27
CA ALA A 71 13.13 -0.69 -12.96
C ALA A 71 11.97 0.30 -13.08
N GLU A 72 12.11 1.33 -13.92
CA GLU A 72 11.05 2.30 -14.21
C GLU A 72 9.85 1.64 -14.89
N ALA A 73 10.07 0.74 -15.86
CA ALA A 73 8.99 0.03 -16.53
C ALA A 73 8.19 -0.85 -15.56
N LYS A 74 8.86 -1.58 -14.65
CA LYS A 74 8.20 -2.36 -13.59
C LYS A 74 7.46 -1.46 -12.60
N ALA A 75 8.12 -0.44 -12.07
CA ALA A 75 7.52 0.48 -11.10
C ALA A 75 6.33 1.27 -11.70
N SER A 76 6.36 1.59 -12.99
CA SER A 76 5.29 2.33 -13.67
C SER A 76 3.91 1.65 -13.55
N GLN A 77 3.90 0.32 -13.43
CA GLN A 77 2.71 -0.51 -13.31
C GLN A 77 2.14 -0.54 -11.88
N PHE A 78 2.86 -0.01 -10.88
CA PHE A 78 2.36 0.04 -9.52
C PHE A 78 1.16 0.99 -9.38
N GLU A 79 0.04 0.48 -8.89
CA GLU A 79 -1.15 1.27 -8.59
C GLU A 79 -1.45 1.25 -7.10
N GLY A 80 -1.59 2.44 -6.51
CA GLY A 80 -1.78 2.60 -5.07
C GLY A 80 -1.06 3.81 -4.51
N PHE A 81 -0.98 3.89 -3.19
CA PHE A 81 -0.34 4.98 -2.44
C PHE A 81 0.41 4.36 -1.25
N GLY A 82 0.98 5.18 -0.34
CA GLY A 82 1.83 4.72 0.76
C GLY A 82 1.38 3.43 1.47
N PRO A 83 0.12 3.31 1.92
CA PRO A 83 -0.40 2.12 2.60
C PRO A 83 -0.40 0.88 1.71
N SER A 84 -0.62 1.05 0.40
CA SER A 84 -0.60 -0.03 -0.57
C SER A 84 0.77 -0.70 -0.68
N LEU A 85 1.87 -0.04 -0.30
CA LEU A 85 3.17 -0.72 -0.22
C LEU A 85 3.15 -1.77 0.89
N PHE A 86 2.58 -1.43 2.04
CA PHE A 86 2.54 -2.28 3.22
C PHE A 86 1.38 -3.27 3.23
N GLU A 87 0.29 -3.05 2.48
CA GLU A 87 -0.90 -3.92 2.47
C GLU A 87 -0.73 -5.16 1.56
N ARG A 88 0.17 -5.11 0.59
CA ARG A 88 0.34 -6.23 -0.36
C ARG A 88 1.12 -7.37 0.27
N ASP A 89 0.61 -8.59 0.09
CA ASP A 89 1.27 -9.80 0.56
C ASP A 89 2.44 -10.22 -0.34
N HIS A 90 3.21 -11.19 0.14
CA HIS A 90 4.39 -11.71 -0.56
C HIS A 90 4.08 -12.22 -1.97
N ALA A 91 2.98 -12.97 -2.13
CA ALA A 91 2.55 -13.52 -3.41
C ALA A 91 2.23 -12.42 -4.45
N TRP A 92 1.61 -11.33 -4.01
CA TRP A 92 1.36 -10.19 -4.89
C TRP A 92 2.66 -9.54 -5.37
N TRP A 93 3.66 -9.39 -4.50
CA TRP A 93 4.96 -8.81 -4.88
C TRP A 93 5.73 -9.69 -5.86
N GLU A 94 5.68 -11.02 -5.70
CA GLU A 94 6.26 -11.97 -6.67
C GLU A 94 5.56 -11.89 -8.02
N TRP A 95 4.22 -11.88 -8.03
CA TRP A 95 3.46 -11.68 -9.27
C TRP A 95 3.77 -10.32 -9.94
N PHE A 96 3.87 -9.25 -9.16
CA PHE A 96 4.05 -7.89 -9.66
C PHE A 96 5.45 -7.66 -10.27
N LEU A 97 6.50 -8.07 -9.57
CA LEU A 97 7.89 -7.79 -9.99
C LEU A 97 8.56 -8.97 -10.70
N GLY A 98 7.98 -10.16 -10.59
CA GLY A 98 8.52 -11.42 -11.05
C GLY A 98 9.21 -12.20 -9.92
N ASP A 99 9.26 -13.52 -10.12
CA ASP A 99 9.95 -14.46 -9.25
C ASP A 99 11.42 -14.05 -9.04
N GLY A 100 11.88 -14.05 -7.79
CA GLY A 100 13.23 -13.64 -7.40
C GLY A 100 13.44 -12.13 -7.20
N VAL A 101 12.57 -11.27 -7.76
CA VAL A 101 12.60 -9.81 -7.54
C VAL A 101 11.56 -9.38 -6.49
N GLY A 102 10.37 -9.97 -6.52
CA GLY A 102 9.29 -9.64 -5.59
C GLY A 102 9.63 -9.96 -4.13
N SER A 103 10.16 -11.16 -3.87
CA SER A 103 10.49 -11.64 -2.53
C SER A 103 11.43 -10.71 -1.73
N PRO A 104 12.58 -10.26 -2.26
CA PRO A 104 13.44 -9.32 -1.53
C PRO A 104 12.78 -7.95 -1.31
N VAL A 105 11.97 -7.47 -2.25
CA VAL A 105 11.24 -6.20 -2.10
C VAL A 105 10.18 -6.30 -0.99
N PHE A 106 9.39 -7.37 -0.97
CA PHE A 106 8.46 -7.65 0.12
C PHE A 106 9.18 -7.71 1.47
N SER A 107 10.29 -8.44 1.55
CA SER A 107 11.06 -8.58 2.79
C SER A 107 11.57 -7.23 3.32
N LEU A 108 12.01 -6.34 2.41
CA LEU A 108 12.42 -4.99 2.75
C LEU A 108 11.23 -4.14 3.25
N ILE A 109 10.09 -4.16 2.57
CA ILE A 109 8.90 -3.42 3.02
C ILE A 109 8.43 -3.92 4.38
N PHE A 110 8.42 -5.25 4.55
CA PHE A 110 8.02 -5.87 5.80
C PHE A 110 8.92 -5.45 6.95
N SER A 111 10.24 -5.37 6.77
CA SER A 111 11.16 -4.93 7.82
C SER A 111 11.04 -3.44 8.16
N LEU A 112 10.54 -2.63 7.23
CA LEU A 112 10.36 -1.18 7.39
C LEU A 112 9.02 -0.78 8.01
N ARG A 113 8.10 -1.73 8.26
CA ARG A 113 6.72 -1.42 8.69
C ARG A 113 6.64 -0.73 10.06
N ASP A 114 7.62 -0.98 10.93
CA ASP A 114 7.67 -0.47 12.30
C ASP A 114 8.50 0.82 12.40
N GLU A 115 9.04 1.30 11.26
CA GLU A 115 9.84 2.52 11.20
C GLU A 115 8.98 3.79 11.20
N PRO A 116 9.50 4.93 11.70
CA PRO A 116 8.76 6.18 11.76
C PRO A 116 8.15 6.59 10.41
N GLY A 117 6.82 6.78 10.43
CA GLY A 117 6.04 7.24 9.28
C GLY A 117 5.58 6.14 8.31
N ALA A 118 6.02 4.89 8.50
CA ALA A 118 5.53 3.74 7.73
C ALA A 118 4.05 3.48 7.97
N LEU A 119 3.64 3.37 9.24
CA LEU A 119 2.27 3.15 9.68
C LEU A 119 1.87 4.18 10.76
N PRO A 120 0.62 4.66 10.78
CA PRO A 120 0.07 5.39 11.91
C PRO A 120 0.05 4.52 13.17
N GLU A 121 0.17 5.17 14.34
CA GLU A 121 0.06 4.46 15.62
C GLU A 121 -1.25 3.67 15.71
N GLY A 122 -1.14 2.41 16.17
CA GLY A 122 -2.28 1.51 16.33
C GLY A 122 -2.74 0.79 15.06
N ILE A 123 -2.12 1.04 13.90
CA ILE A 123 -2.35 0.28 12.66
C ILE A 123 -1.23 -0.73 12.48
N THR A 124 -1.59 -2.00 12.30
CA THR A 124 -0.66 -3.08 11.94
C THR A 124 -1.24 -3.86 10.76
N TYR A 125 -0.40 -4.18 9.78
CA TYR A 125 -0.74 -5.21 8.79
C TYR A 125 -0.23 -6.56 9.27
N ASP A 126 -1.14 -7.50 9.51
CA ASP A 126 -0.78 -8.89 9.76
C ASP A 126 -0.88 -9.67 8.44
N HIS A 127 0.26 -9.82 7.75
CA HIS A 127 0.36 -10.65 6.54
C HIS A 127 0.49 -12.13 6.87
N TYR A 128 0.61 -12.47 8.15
CA TYR A 128 0.57 -13.85 8.54
C TYR A 128 -0.88 -14.31 8.45
N LYS A 129 -1.20 -15.05 7.38
CA LYS A 129 -2.21 -16.09 7.51
C LYS A 129 -1.71 -17.03 8.59
N ARG A 130 -2.12 -16.77 9.83
CA ARG A 130 -2.19 -17.80 10.87
C ARG A 130 -3.17 -18.82 10.31
N SER A 131 -2.67 -19.81 9.58
CA SER A 131 -3.38 -21.08 9.49
C SER A 131 -3.72 -21.41 10.93
N GLN A 132 -5.03 -21.48 11.21
CA GLN A 132 -5.45 -21.80 12.55
C GLN A 132 -4.89 -23.17 12.87
N ILE A 133 -3.86 -23.20 13.72
CA ILE A 133 -3.57 -24.36 14.54
C ILE A 133 -4.72 -24.41 15.55
N LEU A 134 -5.88 -24.82 15.08
CA LEU A 134 -6.90 -25.48 15.88
C LEU A 134 -7.03 -26.88 15.29
N GLY A 135 -6.09 -27.73 15.72
CA GLY A 135 -6.20 -29.19 15.76
C GLY A 135 -6.65 -29.92 14.50
N GLY A 136 -5.72 -30.65 13.89
CA GLY A 136 -6.05 -31.96 13.33
C GLY A 136 -5.57 -32.24 11.91
N VAL A 137 -4.54 -33.10 11.87
CA VAL A 137 -4.23 -34.08 10.83
C VAL A 137 -3.60 -33.56 9.53
N TRP A 138 -2.33 -33.94 9.35
CA TRP A 138 -1.62 -33.98 8.08
C TRP A 138 -2.04 -35.24 7.32
N PHE A 139 -2.38 -35.12 6.04
CA PHE A 139 -2.31 -36.24 5.11
C PHE A 139 -1.41 -35.84 3.94
N ASP A 140 -0.25 -36.47 3.91
CA ASP A 140 0.49 -36.71 2.67
C ASP A 140 -0.37 -37.62 1.80
N GLU A 141 -0.67 -37.21 0.57
CA GLU A 141 -0.87 -38.18 -0.50
C GLU A 141 -0.38 -37.57 -1.81
N ILE A 142 0.87 -37.94 -2.14
CA ILE A 142 1.32 -38.14 -3.50
C ILE A 142 0.34 -39.13 -4.16
N VAL A 143 -0.28 -38.73 -5.26
CA VAL A 143 -0.74 -39.69 -6.27
C VAL A 143 -0.11 -39.28 -7.59
N LEU A 144 0.56 -40.29 -8.16
CA LEU A 144 1.42 -40.31 -9.36
C LEU A 144 0.88 -39.54 -10.57
#